data_AF-A0A956N142-F1
#
_entry.id   AF-A0A956N142-F1
#
_cell.length_a   1.000
_cell.length_b   1.000
_cell.length_c   1.000
_cell.angle_alpha   90.00
_cell.angle_beta   90.00
_cell.angle_gamma   90.00
#
_symmetry.space_group_name_H-M   'P 1'
#
loop_
_entity.id
_entity.type
_entity.pdbx_description
1 polymer ?
#
loop_
_entity_poly.entity_id
_entity_poly.type
_entity_poly.pdbx_seq_one_letter_code
_entity_poly.pdbx_strand_id
1 'polypeptide(L)'
;MCDCKTKRKHTCGKKIQAVCTYYESYIPESSELHDSDCKTIEETTEDLYHITEDIKDNINLEDLGSDCLDYEEEEVGKIKVREVLKKHEEEICLLKESVGDTDGINFDISDIDTACLVDECGTGFSDLKSLLQAMINKICDCCNN
;
A
#
# COMPACT_ATOMS: atom_id res chain seq x y z
N MET A 1 -46.33 -3.05 -4.06
CA MET A 1 -46.92 -3.51 -5.34
C MET A 1 -45.83 -3.33 -6.41
N CYS A 2 -44.99 -4.33 -6.65
CA CYS A 2 -43.86 -4.21 -7.60
C CYS A 2 -44.34 -4.43 -9.04
N ASP A 3 -44.14 -3.41 -9.89
CA ASP A 3 -44.53 -3.46 -11.29
C ASP A 3 -43.50 -4.28 -12.10
N CYS A 4 -43.90 -5.45 -12.57
CA CYS A 4 -43.10 -6.38 -13.39
C CYS A 4 -43.48 -6.29 -14.88
N LYS A 5 -44.02 -5.17 -15.34
CA LYS A 5 -44.48 -5.02 -16.72
C LYS A 5 -43.27 -4.81 -17.64
N THR A 6 -43.18 -5.67 -18.66
CA THR A 6 -42.34 -5.60 -19.88
C THR A 6 -41.09 -6.48 -19.98
N LYS A 7 -40.94 -7.55 -19.17
CA LYS A 7 -40.04 -8.66 -19.54
C LYS A 7 -40.86 -9.82 -20.13
N ARG A 8 -40.62 -10.18 -21.40
CA ARG A 8 -41.25 -11.32 -22.13
C ARG A 8 -41.17 -12.68 -21.41
N LYS A 9 -40.39 -12.79 -20.34
CA LYS A 9 -40.23 -13.99 -19.50
C LYS A 9 -41.41 -14.24 -18.54
N HIS A 10 -42.39 -13.33 -18.44
CA HIS A 10 -43.53 -13.43 -17.52
C HIS A 10 -44.87 -13.86 -18.16
N THR A 11 -44.86 -14.45 -19.36
CA THR A 11 -46.06 -15.04 -19.99
C THR A 11 -46.23 -16.53 -19.68
N CYS A 12 -45.93 -16.96 -18.45
CA CYS A 12 -46.28 -18.30 -17.98
C CYS A 12 -47.28 -18.17 -16.84
N GLY A 13 -48.45 -18.80 -17.01
CA GLY A 13 -49.56 -18.77 -16.06
C GLY A 13 -49.19 -19.39 -14.71
N LYS A 14 -49.75 -18.78 -13.65
CA LYS A 14 -49.52 -19.06 -12.22
C LYS A 14 -48.07 -18.91 -11.76
N LYS A 15 -47.86 -18.12 -10.71
CA LYS A 15 -46.58 -18.05 -10.00
C LYS A 15 -46.34 -19.40 -9.33
N ILE A 16 -45.28 -20.08 -9.72
CA ILE A 16 -44.83 -21.33 -9.10
C ILE A 16 -43.63 -20.96 -8.25
N GLN A 17 -43.64 -21.31 -6.96
CA GLN A 17 -42.48 -21.16 -6.09
C GLN A 17 -41.49 -22.27 -6.48
N ALA A 18 -40.37 -21.88 -7.10
CA ALA A 18 -39.32 -22.80 -7.49
C ALA A 18 -38.31 -22.92 -6.35
N VAL A 19 -38.56 -23.84 -5.43
CA VAL A 19 -37.58 -24.24 -4.41
C VAL A 19 -36.64 -25.27 -5.05
N CYS A 20 -35.33 -25.15 -4.85
CA CYS A 20 -34.31 -26.10 -5.32
C CYS A 20 -34.16 -26.24 -6.86
N THR A 21 -34.05 -25.13 -7.59
CA THR A 21 -33.65 -25.21 -9.01
C THR A 21 -32.14 -25.36 -9.11
N TYR A 22 -31.65 -26.40 -9.79
CA TYR A 22 -30.23 -26.61 -10.02
C TYR A 22 -29.63 -25.51 -10.92
N TYR A 23 -28.40 -25.12 -10.62
CA TYR A 23 -27.59 -24.19 -11.40
C TYR A 23 -26.49 -24.95 -12.14
N GLU A 24 -26.51 -24.90 -13.47
CA GLU A 24 -25.57 -25.64 -14.35
C GLU A 24 -24.70 -24.70 -15.19
N SER A 25 -24.58 -23.43 -14.79
CA SER A 25 -23.82 -22.42 -15.53
C SER A 25 -22.44 -22.20 -14.88
N TYR A 26 -21.68 -21.26 -15.44
CA TYR A 26 -20.36 -20.87 -14.97
C TYR A 26 -20.35 -20.46 -13.49
N ILE A 27 -19.40 -21.02 -12.74
CA ILE A 27 -19.06 -20.64 -11.37
C ILE A 27 -17.57 -20.23 -11.36
N PRO A 28 -17.24 -19.03 -10.88
CA PRO A 28 -15.85 -18.57 -10.84
C PRO A 28 -15.00 -19.42 -9.89
N GLU A 29 -13.68 -19.47 -10.11
CA GLU A 29 -12.73 -20.16 -9.23
C GLU A 29 -12.69 -19.58 -7.81
N SER A 30 -13.08 -18.31 -7.65
CA SER A 30 -13.17 -17.64 -6.36
C SER A 30 -14.37 -18.07 -5.51
N SER A 31 -15.31 -18.83 -6.07
CA SER A 31 -16.50 -19.30 -5.38
C SER A 31 -16.18 -20.57 -4.60
N GLU A 32 -16.69 -20.69 -3.37
CA GLU A 32 -16.59 -21.92 -2.60
C GLU A 32 -17.34 -23.09 -3.27
N LEU A 33 -18.26 -22.76 -4.17
CA LEU A 33 -19.02 -23.73 -4.91
C LEU A 33 -18.28 -24.24 -6.15
N HIS A 34 -17.09 -23.75 -6.52
CA HIS A 34 -16.43 -24.10 -7.80
C HIS A 34 -16.38 -25.62 -8.05
N ASP A 35 -15.89 -26.38 -7.07
CA ASP A 35 -15.69 -27.84 -7.12
C ASP A 35 -16.93 -28.66 -6.73
N SER A 36 -18.07 -28.03 -6.45
CA SER A 36 -19.31 -28.76 -6.15
C SER A 36 -19.98 -29.29 -7.43
N ASP A 37 -20.38 -30.56 -7.45
CA ASP A 37 -20.99 -31.20 -8.62
C ASP A 37 -22.50 -30.89 -8.77
N CYS A 38 -23.16 -30.39 -7.73
CA CYS A 38 -24.59 -30.09 -7.72
C CYS A 38 -24.86 -28.84 -6.87
N LYS A 39 -25.28 -27.75 -7.52
CA LYS A 39 -25.55 -26.46 -6.88
C LYS A 39 -26.96 -26.02 -7.21
N THR A 40 -27.57 -25.27 -6.34
CA THR A 40 -28.87 -24.64 -6.53
C THR A 40 -28.71 -23.15 -6.76
N ILE A 41 -29.72 -22.54 -7.39
CA ILE A 41 -29.78 -21.08 -7.54
C ILE A 41 -29.65 -20.37 -6.19
N GLU A 42 -30.23 -20.94 -5.14
CA GLU A 42 -30.16 -20.40 -3.78
C GLU A 42 -28.72 -20.37 -3.27
N GLU A 43 -28.02 -21.50 -3.31
CA GLU A 43 -26.59 -21.60 -2.92
C GLU A 43 -25.72 -20.63 -3.73
N THR A 44 -25.90 -20.57 -5.05
CA THR A 44 -25.12 -19.63 -5.89
C THR A 44 -25.44 -18.17 -5.62
N THR A 45 -26.65 -17.86 -5.13
CA THR A 45 -27.04 -16.50 -4.78
C THR A 45 -26.44 -16.13 -3.43
N GLU A 46 -26.47 -17.05 -2.45
CA GLU A 46 -25.82 -16.89 -1.15
C GLU A 46 -24.31 -16.68 -1.29
N ASP A 47 -23.62 -17.55 -2.04
CA ASP A 47 -22.19 -17.43 -2.36
C ASP A 47 -21.86 -16.08 -3.03
N LEU A 48 -22.70 -15.63 -3.98
CA LEU A 48 -22.51 -14.33 -4.62
C LEU A 48 -22.63 -13.16 -3.63
N TYR A 49 -23.52 -13.24 -2.64
CA TYR A 49 -23.63 -12.23 -1.60
C TYR A 49 -22.44 -12.26 -0.65
N HIS A 50 -21.97 -13.44 -0.24
CA HIS A 50 -20.76 -13.57 0.58
C HIS A 50 -19.54 -12.97 -0.12
N ILE A 51 -19.30 -13.30 -1.39
CA ILE A 51 -18.20 -12.70 -2.17
C ILE A 51 -18.35 -11.17 -2.25
N THR A 52 -19.58 -10.66 -2.38
CA THR A 52 -19.83 -9.22 -2.45
C THR A 52 -19.56 -8.53 -1.12
N GLU A 53 -19.95 -9.14 0.00
CA GLU A 53 -19.63 -8.67 1.34
C GLU A 53 -18.13 -8.67 1.59
N ASP A 54 -17.45 -9.78 1.27
CA ASP A 54 -15.99 -9.88 1.38
C ASP A 54 -15.28 -8.80 0.57
N ILE A 55 -15.68 -8.56 -0.68
CA ILE A 55 -15.12 -7.48 -1.49
C ILE A 55 -15.35 -6.13 -0.81
N LYS A 56 -16.57 -5.87 -0.32
CA LYS A 56 -16.92 -4.60 0.32
C LYS A 56 -16.10 -4.35 1.59
N ASP A 57 -15.89 -5.38 2.40
CA ASP A 57 -15.12 -5.30 3.64
C ASP A 57 -13.63 -5.09 3.35
N ASN A 58 -13.08 -5.78 2.35
CA ASN A 58 -11.67 -5.64 1.96
C ASN A 58 -11.34 -4.30 1.27
N ILE A 59 -12.33 -3.64 0.67
CA ILE A 59 -12.19 -2.30 0.09
C ILE A 59 -12.72 -1.20 1.00
N ASN A 60 -13.13 -1.51 2.23
CA ASN A 60 -13.57 -0.50 3.19
C ASN A 60 -12.38 0.37 3.59
N LEU A 61 -12.54 1.69 3.44
CA LEU A 61 -11.50 2.68 3.70
C LEU A 61 -11.87 3.61 4.87
N GLU A 62 -12.87 3.27 5.69
CA GLU A 62 -13.34 4.09 6.81
C GLU A 62 -12.23 4.42 7.83
N ASP A 63 -11.24 3.54 7.99
CA ASP A 63 -10.11 3.73 8.92
C ASP A 63 -8.86 4.38 8.27
N LEU A 64 -8.90 4.71 6.98
CA LEU A 64 -7.79 5.36 6.27
C LEU A 64 -7.85 6.89 6.40
N GLY A 65 -6.70 7.52 6.68
CA GLY A 65 -6.55 8.99 6.61
C GLY A 65 -6.50 9.73 7.95
N SER A 66 -6.29 9.05 9.07
CA SER A 66 -6.30 9.67 10.40
C SER A 66 -4.96 10.28 10.85
N ASP A 67 -3.81 9.83 10.34
CA ASP A 67 -2.53 10.15 11.01
C ASP A 67 -1.36 10.64 10.15
N CYS A 68 -1.22 10.23 8.88
CA CYS A 68 0.04 10.46 8.13
C CYS A 68 -0.11 10.90 6.68
N LEU A 69 -1.22 10.57 6.01
CA LEU A 69 -1.42 10.79 4.58
C LEU A 69 -2.70 11.55 4.33
N ASP A 70 -2.58 12.67 3.61
CA ASP A 70 -3.72 13.44 3.14
C ASP A 70 -4.21 12.86 1.80
N TYR A 71 -5.50 12.55 1.71
CA TYR A 71 -6.13 12.05 0.50
C TYR A 71 -6.99 13.14 -0.15
N GLU A 72 -6.89 13.30 -1.47
CA GLU A 72 -7.76 14.19 -2.22
C GLU A 72 -9.13 13.50 -2.42
N GLU A 73 -10.15 13.96 -1.71
CA GLU A 73 -11.51 13.45 -1.83
C GLU A 73 -12.28 14.18 -2.93
N GLU A 74 -12.84 13.45 -3.90
CA GLU A 74 -13.78 14.03 -4.89
C GLU A 74 -15.15 14.35 -4.26
N GLU A 75 -15.56 13.56 -3.26
CA GLU A 75 -16.75 13.79 -2.43
C GLU A 75 -16.36 13.57 -0.95
N VAL A 76 -16.80 14.47 -0.06
CA VAL A 76 -16.47 14.42 1.37
C VAL A 76 -16.81 13.06 1.97
N GLY A 77 -15.81 12.38 2.52
CA GLY A 77 -15.90 11.07 3.17
C GLY A 77 -15.94 9.87 2.21
N LYS A 78 -15.61 10.05 0.92
CA LYS A 78 -15.54 8.95 -0.06
C LYS A 78 -14.22 8.94 -0.80
N ILE A 79 -13.19 8.45 -0.11
CA ILE A 79 -11.93 8.06 -0.76
C ILE A 79 -12.17 6.78 -1.57
N LYS A 80 -11.55 6.68 -2.75
CA LYS A 80 -11.52 5.44 -3.55
C LYS A 80 -10.19 4.70 -3.33
N VAL A 81 -10.20 3.37 -3.47
CA VAL A 81 -8.99 2.52 -3.36
C VAL A 81 -7.86 3.01 -4.27
N ARG A 82 -8.21 3.43 -5.49
CA ARG A 82 -7.24 3.97 -6.47
C ARG A 82 -6.55 5.24 -5.96
N GLU A 83 -7.27 6.12 -5.26
CA GLU A 83 -6.72 7.36 -4.72
C GLU A 83 -5.74 7.06 -3.57
N VAL A 84 -6.08 6.10 -2.70
CA VAL A 84 -5.19 5.61 -1.63
C VAL A 84 -3.88 5.06 -2.19
N LEU A 85 -3.97 4.15 -3.17
CA LEU A 85 -2.79 3.52 -3.77
C LEU A 85 -1.92 4.53 -4.51
N LYS A 86 -2.54 5.48 -5.22
CA LYS A 86 -1.83 6.57 -5.89
C LYS A 86 -1.06 7.44 -4.90
N LYS A 87 -1.69 7.81 -3.78
CA LYS A 87 -1.01 8.62 -2.75
C LYS A 87 0.14 7.86 -2.09
N HIS A 88 -0.02 6.55 -1.83
CA HIS A 88 1.10 5.73 -1.34
C HIS A 88 2.26 5.65 -2.34
N GLU A 89 1.97 5.50 -3.64
CA GLU A 89 3.00 5.50 -4.68
C GLU A 89 3.76 6.83 -4.73
N GLU A 90 3.05 7.96 -4.66
CA GLU A 90 3.63 9.31 -4.62
C GLU A 90 4.58 9.47 -3.42
N GLU A 91 4.14 9.12 -2.21
CA GLU A 91 4.96 9.26 -1.00
C GLU A 91 6.17 8.30 -0.99
N ILE A 92 6.02 7.08 -1.52
CA ILE A 92 7.15 6.17 -1.71
C ILE A 92 8.16 6.76 -2.70
N CYS A 93 7.71 7.42 -3.77
CA CYS A 93 8.61 8.07 -4.72
C CYS A 93 9.33 9.26 -4.08
N LEU A 94 8.62 10.10 -3.30
CA LEU A 94 9.22 11.20 -2.54
C LEU A 94 10.23 10.69 -1.50
N LEU A 95 9.93 9.59 -0.83
CA LEU A 95 10.86 8.93 0.08
C LEU A 95 12.10 8.43 -0.66
N LYS A 96 11.96 7.86 -1.86
CA LYS A 96 13.11 7.45 -2.67
C LYS A 96 13.99 8.62 -3.10
N GLU A 97 13.39 9.76 -3.43
CA GLU A 97 14.13 10.98 -3.79
C GLU A 97 14.83 11.60 -2.58
N SER A 98 14.17 11.63 -1.41
CA SER A 98 14.74 12.19 -0.17
C SER A 98 15.77 11.27 0.50
N VAL A 99 15.63 9.96 0.32
CA VAL A 99 16.65 8.94 0.66
C VAL A 99 17.66 8.77 -0.48
N GLY A 100 17.60 9.66 -1.50
CA GLY A 100 18.56 9.74 -2.60
C GLY A 100 19.99 9.64 -2.08
N ASP A 101 20.69 8.63 -2.57
CA ASP A 101 22.06 8.24 -2.20
C ASP A 101 22.35 8.30 -0.69
N THR A 102 21.85 7.30 0.04
CA THR A 102 22.52 6.85 1.27
C THR A 102 23.86 6.15 1.00
N ASP A 103 24.44 6.32 -0.19
CA ASP A 103 25.90 6.28 -0.40
C ASP A 103 26.53 7.56 0.16
N GLY A 104 26.52 7.66 1.49
CA GLY A 104 27.30 8.64 2.24
C GLY A 104 26.64 10.01 2.33
N ILE A 105 26.41 10.46 3.56
CA ILE A 105 26.41 11.89 3.85
C ILE A 105 27.80 12.41 3.45
N ASN A 106 27.95 12.87 2.22
CA ASN A 106 29.18 13.47 1.73
C ASN A 106 29.24 14.88 2.33
N PHE A 107 29.70 14.97 3.57
CA PHE A 107 30.07 16.24 4.16
C PHE A 107 31.25 16.78 3.36
N ASP A 108 31.02 17.88 2.65
CA ASP A 108 32.11 18.63 2.05
C ASP A 108 32.96 19.22 3.16
N ILE A 109 34.13 18.61 3.37
CA ILE A 109 35.11 19.01 4.39
C ILE A 109 36.23 19.88 3.79
N SER A 110 36.12 20.30 2.52
CA SER A 110 37.15 21.12 1.85
C SER A 110 37.39 22.46 2.55
N ASP A 111 36.35 23.00 3.18
CA ASP A 111 36.36 24.34 3.79
C ASP A 111 36.76 24.31 5.27
N ILE A 112 37.06 23.13 5.82
CA ILE A 112 37.53 23.00 7.20
C ILE A 112 39.03 23.27 7.24
N ASP A 113 39.43 24.29 8.00
CA ASP A 113 40.85 24.55 8.28
C ASP A 113 41.43 23.44 9.16
N THR A 114 42.16 22.54 8.51
CA THR A 114 42.80 21.38 9.13
C THR A 114 44.28 21.60 9.42
N ALA A 115 44.80 22.84 9.34
CA ALA A 115 46.23 23.13 9.50
C ALA A 115 46.84 22.64 10.83
N CYS A 116 46.02 22.47 11.88
CA CYS A 116 46.46 21.97 13.19
C CYS A 116 46.31 20.44 13.37
N LEU A 117 45.72 19.76 12.37
CA LEU A 117 45.50 18.32 12.34
C LEU A 117 46.43 17.71 11.30
N VAL A 118 47.26 16.77 11.73
CA VAL A 118 48.22 16.09 10.85
C VAL A 118 47.62 14.73 10.53
N ASP A 119 47.35 14.46 9.25
CA ASP A 119 47.12 13.08 8.80
C ASP A 119 48.47 12.36 8.76
N GLU A 120 48.46 11.03 8.95
CA GLU A 120 49.70 10.24 8.98
C GLU A 120 50.53 10.33 7.69
N CYS A 121 49.95 10.85 6.60
CA CYS A 121 50.55 10.93 5.27
C CYS A 121 50.78 12.37 4.74
N GLY A 122 50.37 13.44 5.44
CA GLY A 122 50.54 14.84 5.00
C GLY A 122 49.71 15.22 3.75
N THR A 123 48.69 14.44 3.41
CA THR A 123 47.89 14.56 2.20
C THR A 123 46.53 15.23 2.41
N GLY A 124 46.18 15.55 3.67
CA GLY A 124 44.89 16.08 4.04
C GLY A 124 43.82 14.99 4.23
N PHE A 125 42.60 15.38 4.56
CA PHE A 125 41.51 14.46 4.89
C PHE A 125 40.55 14.30 3.71
N SER A 126 40.44 13.08 3.17
CA SER A 126 39.54 12.77 2.05
C SER A 126 38.12 12.38 2.48
N ASP A 127 37.92 12.08 3.77
CA ASP A 127 36.61 11.71 4.32
C ASP A 127 36.47 12.15 5.79
N LEU A 128 35.20 12.28 6.22
CA LEU A 128 34.85 12.71 7.57
C LEU A 128 35.37 11.76 8.66
N LYS A 129 35.47 10.46 8.34
CA LYS A 129 35.97 9.44 9.27
C LYS A 129 37.43 9.73 9.64
N SER A 130 38.26 10.02 8.64
CA SER A 130 39.68 10.33 8.82
C SER A 130 39.88 11.64 9.57
N LEU A 131 39.04 12.65 9.30
CA LEU A 131 39.05 13.91 10.05
C LEU A 131 38.68 13.71 11.52
N LEU A 132 37.58 13.01 11.81
CA LEU A 132 37.15 12.73 13.19
C LEU A 132 38.21 11.92 13.95
N GLN A 133 38.83 10.94 13.29
CA GLN A 133 39.90 10.14 13.91
C GLN A 133 41.12 11.00 14.25
N ALA A 134 41.51 11.95 13.40
CA ALA A 134 42.61 12.86 13.70
C ALA A 134 42.28 13.81 14.86
N MET A 135 41.05 14.30 14.96
CA MET A 135 40.60 15.09 16.11
C MET A 135 40.63 14.27 17.40
N ILE A 136 40.15 13.03 17.37
CA ILE A 136 40.18 12.11 18.52
C ILE A 136 41.63 11.88 18.96
N ASN A 137 42.53 11.54 18.03
CA ASN A 137 43.93 11.30 18.33
C ASN A 137 44.58 12.54 18.96
N LYS A 138 44.34 13.73 18.39
CA LYS A 138 44.89 14.99 18.93
C LYS A 138 44.41 15.29 20.35
N ILE A 139 43.13 15.03 20.65
CA ILE A 139 42.57 15.20 21.99
C ILE A 139 43.15 14.17 22.95
N CYS A 140 43.21 12.89 22.56
CA CYS A 140 43.79 11.83 23.38
C CYS A 140 45.27 12.06 23.68
N ASP A 141 46.05 12.57 22.72
CA ASP A 141 47.47 12.91 22.92
C ASP A 141 47.65 14.13 23.84
N CYS A 142 46.74 15.10 23.80
CA CYS A 142 46.74 16.25 24.72
C CYS A 142 46.36 15.88 26.16
N CYS A 143 45.56 14.82 26.37
CA CYS A 143 45.10 14.41 27.70
C CYS A 143 45.94 13.31 28.36
N ASN A 144 46.91 12.72 27.64
CA ASN A 144 47.82 11.70 28.16
C ASN A 144 49.20 12.24 28.59
N ASN A 145 49.36 13.56 28.74
CA ASN A 145 50.49 14.22 29.40
C ASN A 145 50.06 14.91 30.70
#